data_AF-A0AAJ0JQS8-F1
#
_entry.id   AF-A0AAJ0JQS8-F1
#
_cell.length_a   1.000
_cell.length_b   1.000
_cell.length_c   1.000
_cell.angle_alpha   90.00
_cell.angle_beta   90.00
_cell.angle_gamma   90.00
#
_symmetry.space_group_name_H-M   'P 1'
#
loop_
_entity.id
_entity.type
_entity.pdbx_description
1 polymer ?
#
loop_
_entity_poly.entity_id
_entity_poly.type
_entity_poly.pdbx_seq_one_letter_code
_entity_poly.pdbx_strand_id
1 'polypeptide(L)'
;MWTVNKIRADYEGWWLFDDWRDLITEQYQFSSYEDMLEKYKQLICWSKLKYDNFVKGKYNIYAFYNNCDMRFCVDCDEDMQIFYSFIVLCNEEVYYDLPIID
;
A
#
# COMPACT_ATOMS: atom_id res chain seq x y z
N MET A 1 -16.59 8.38 6.39
CA MET A 1 -15.36 8.11 7.15
C MET A 1 -14.30 7.63 6.18
N TRP A 2 -13.12 8.25 6.20
CA TRP A 2 -12.03 7.92 5.31
C TRP A 2 -10.93 7.16 6.06
N THR A 3 -10.31 6.19 5.40
CA THR A 3 -9.12 5.53 5.97
C THR A 3 -8.01 5.42 4.93
N VAL A 4 -6.76 5.59 5.36
CA VAL A 4 -5.56 5.23 4.61
C VAL A 4 -4.96 4.02 5.31
N ASN A 5 -4.79 2.92 4.58
CA ASN A 5 -4.27 1.66 5.13
C ASN A 5 -2.95 1.34 4.46
N LYS A 6 -1.97 0.95 5.27
CA LYS A 6 -0.68 0.45 4.80
C LYS A 6 -0.75 -1.07 4.70
N ILE A 7 -0.41 -1.57 3.53
CA ILE A 7 -0.37 -2.99 3.22
C ILE A 7 1.08 -3.46 3.23
N ARG A 8 1.31 -4.67 3.75
CA ARG A 8 2.57 -5.41 3.58
C ARG A 8 2.26 -6.77 2.98
N ALA A 9 2.74 -7.02 1.76
CA ALA A 9 2.48 -8.26 1.03
C ALA A 9 3.77 -8.83 0.45
N ASP A 10 3.85 -10.15 0.30
CA ASP A 10 4.92 -10.87 -0.39
C ASP A 10 4.63 -11.08 -1.89
N TYR A 11 3.61 -10.40 -2.43
CA TYR A 11 3.21 -10.46 -3.84
C TYR A 11 2.55 -9.16 -4.32
N GLU A 12 2.68 -8.88 -5.62
CA GLU A 12 1.93 -7.82 -6.29
C GLU A 12 0.48 -8.27 -6.57
N GLY A 13 -0.43 -7.31 -6.79
CA GLY A 13 -1.81 -7.65 -7.12
C GLY A 13 -2.64 -8.14 -5.94
N TRP A 14 -2.15 -7.98 -4.70
CA TRP A 14 -2.85 -8.36 -3.47
C TRP A 14 -4.29 -7.84 -3.38
N TRP A 15 -4.60 -6.73 -4.03
CA TRP A 15 -5.96 -6.14 -4.06
C TRP A 15 -6.98 -6.97 -4.87
N LEU A 16 -6.55 -8.04 -5.54
CA LEU A 16 -7.41 -8.95 -6.29
C LEU A 16 -8.06 -10.03 -5.41
N PHE A 17 -7.58 -10.21 -4.18
CA PHE A 17 -7.98 -11.30 -3.29
C PHE A 17 -8.78 -10.75 -2.11
N ASP A 18 -9.84 -11.44 -1.68
CA ASP A 18 -10.75 -10.94 -0.64
C ASP A 18 -10.11 -10.79 0.76
N ASP A 19 -9.04 -11.54 1.01
CA ASP A 19 -8.28 -11.60 2.26
C ASP A 19 -7.27 -10.47 2.43
N TRP A 20 -7.16 -9.56 1.45
CA TRP A 20 -6.17 -8.48 1.48
C TRP A 20 -6.21 -7.61 2.74
N ARG A 21 -7.36 -7.53 3.43
CA ARG A 21 -7.51 -6.77 4.67
C ARG A 21 -6.65 -7.32 5.80
N ASP A 22 -6.31 -8.61 5.77
CA ASP A 22 -5.42 -9.25 6.75
C ASP A 22 -3.96 -8.79 6.58
N LEU A 23 -3.63 -8.20 5.43
CA LEU A 23 -2.32 -7.63 5.11
C LEU A 23 -2.15 -6.18 5.60
N ILE A 24 -3.20 -5.58 6.22
CA ILE A 24 -3.14 -4.24 6.78
C ILE A 24 -2.23 -4.25 8.01
N THR A 25 -1.19 -3.42 7.97
CA THR A 25 -0.21 -3.26 9.07
C THR A 25 -0.38 -1.95 9.83
N GLU A 26 -0.92 -0.92 9.19
CA GLU A 26 -1.21 0.37 9.80
C GLU A 26 -2.49 0.95 9.19
N GLN A 27 -3.29 1.64 10.01
CA GLN A 27 -4.52 2.31 9.57
C GLN A 27 -4.57 3.73 10.14
N TYR A 28 -4.92 4.68 9.28
CA TYR A 28 -5.10 6.09 9.62
C TYR A 28 -6.52 6.50 9.27
N GLN A 29 -7.25 7.10 10.22
CA GLN A 29 -8.66 7.46 10.05
C GLN A 29 -8.86 8.98 9.97
N PHE A 30 -9.77 9.41 9.12
CA PHE A 30 -10.04 10.83 8.85
C PHE A 30 -11.54 11.09 8.66
N SER A 31 -11.98 12.27 9.06
CA SER A 31 -13.36 12.75 8.85
C SER A 31 -13.56 13.45 7.52
N SER A 32 -12.51 14.04 6.94
CA SER A 32 -12.55 14.79 5.67
C SER A 32 -11.73 14.09 4.58
N TYR A 33 -12.06 14.39 3.32
CA TYR A 33 -11.28 13.90 2.18
C TYR A 33 -9.93 14.61 2.11
N GLU A 34 -9.90 15.90 2.44
CA GLU A 34 -8.72 16.75 2.40
C GLU A 34 -7.63 16.26 3.35
N ASP A 35 -7.96 15.97 4.62
CA ASP A 35 -7.00 15.47 5.61
C ASP A 35 -6.48 14.08 5.23
N MET A 36 -7.37 13.21 4.73
CA MET A 36 -7.00 11.90 4.21
C MET A 36 -5.99 12.03 3.07
N LEU A 37 -6.30 12.89 2.10
CA LEU A 37 -5.47 13.07 0.91
C LEU A 37 -4.11 13.67 1.27
N GLU A 38 -4.06 14.61 2.22
CA GLU A 38 -2.81 15.14 2.74
C GLU A 38 -1.96 14.04 3.36
N LYS A 39 -2.55 13.18 4.21
CA LYS A 39 -1.84 12.04 4.78
C LYS A 39 -1.33 11.09 3.71
N TYR A 40 -2.17 10.73 2.74
CA TYR A 40 -1.79 9.84 1.64
C TYR A 40 -0.58 10.38 0.88
N LYS A 41 -0.60 11.68 0.51
CA LYS A 41 0.53 12.35 -0.15
C LYS A 41 1.81 12.29 0.68
N GLN A 42 1.72 12.60 1.97
CA GLN A 42 2.87 12.54 2.88
C GLN A 42 3.46 11.12 2.94
N LEU A 43 2.62 10.09 3.04
CA LEU A 43 3.04 8.68 3.09
C LEU A 43 3.74 8.26 1.80
N ILE A 44 3.23 8.66 0.64
CA ILE A 44 3.85 8.38 -0.66
C ILE A 44 5.22 9.08 -0.76
N CYS A 45 5.31 10.37 -0.45
CA CYS A 45 6.57 11.11 -0.49
C CYS A 45 7.62 10.52 0.47
N TRP A 46 7.22 10.17 1.69
CA TRP A 46 8.13 9.52 2.64
C TRP A 46 8.57 8.15 2.18
N SER A 47 7.67 7.38 1.55
CA SER A 47 8.01 6.05 1.03
C SER A 47 9.00 6.14 -0.13
N LYS A 48 8.86 7.13 -1.03
CA LYS A 48 9.84 7.40 -2.09
C LYS A 48 11.24 7.75 -1.57
N LEU A 49 11.34 8.33 -0.37
CA LEU A 49 12.61 8.63 0.28
C LEU A 49 13.18 7.44 1.07
N LYS A 50 12.29 6.56 1.55
CA LYS A 50 12.64 5.44 2.43
C LYS A 50 13.03 4.18 1.67
N TYR A 51 12.38 3.91 0.55
CA TYR A 51 12.58 2.69 -0.24
C TYR A 51 13.38 2.99 -1.49
N ASP A 52 14.24 2.04 -1.87
CA ASP A 52 15.14 2.16 -3.02
C ASP A 52 14.37 2.07 -4.34
N ASN A 53 13.24 1.34 -4.34
CA ASN A 53 12.47 1.06 -5.54
C ASN A 53 10.96 1.21 -5.30
N PHE A 54 10.24 1.54 -6.37
CA PHE A 54 8.80 1.43 -6.41
C PHE A 54 8.31 1.19 -7.83
N VAL A 55 7.17 0.52 -7.93
CA VAL A 55 6.39 0.40 -9.18
C VAL A 55 5.00 0.98 -8.98
N LYS A 56 4.42 1.49 -10.06
CA LYS A 56 3.05 2.01 -10.08
C LYS A 56 2.17 0.99 -10.79
N GLY A 57 1.23 0.41 -10.05
CA GLY A 57 0.29 -0.57 -10.54
C GLY A 57 -1.03 0.04 -11.02
N LYS A 58 -2.06 -0.81 -11.12
CA LYS A 58 -3.42 -0.40 -11.43
C LYS A 58 -3.96 0.56 -10.36
N TYR A 59 -4.85 1.47 -10.76
CA TYR A 59 -5.48 2.47 -9.87
C TYR A 59 -4.50 3.39 -9.13
N ASN A 60 -3.32 3.63 -9.72
CA ASN A 60 -2.26 4.44 -9.11
C ASN A 60 -1.78 3.91 -7.75
N ILE A 61 -1.94 2.60 -7.49
CA ILE A 61 -1.39 1.97 -6.29
C ILE A 61 0.12 1.86 -6.46
N TYR A 62 0.85 2.42 -5.49
CA TYR A 62 2.30 2.31 -5.42
C TYR A 62 2.68 1.05 -4.64
N ALA A 63 3.63 0.28 -5.17
CA ALA A 63 4.27 -0.83 -4.47
C ALA A 63 5.75 -0.49 -4.27
N PHE A 64 6.12 -0.17 -3.03
CA PHE A 64 7.47 0.18 -2.63
C PHE A 64 8.21 -1.04 -2.10
N TYR A 65 9.50 -1.18 -2.41
CA TYR A 65 10.30 -2.32 -1.96
C TYR A 65 11.80 -2.02 -1.94
N ASN A 66 12.52 -2.80 -1.12
CA ASN A 66 13.98 -2.84 -1.09
C ASN A 66 14.42 -4.26 -1.47
N ASN A 67 15.44 -4.39 -2.33
CA ASN A 67 15.93 -5.69 -2.81
C ASN A 67 16.42 -6.61 -1.68
N CYS A 68 16.77 -6.03 -0.52
CA CYS A 68 17.22 -6.78 0.66
C CYS A 68 16.10 -7.07 1.68
N ASP A 69 14.89 -6.53 1.50
CA ASP A 69 13.74 -6.79 2.37
C ASP A 69 12.88 -7.89 1.76
N MET A 70 13.24 -9.14 2.09
CA MET A 70 12.61 -10.36 1.57
C MET A 70 12.10 -11.23 2.72
N ARG A 71 11.17 -12.13 2.41
CA ARG A 71 10.64 -13.13 3.34
C ARG A 71 10.76 -14.51 2.72
N PHE A 72 11.35 -15.44 3.44
CA PHE A 72 11.31 -16.85 3.07
C PHE A 72 9.88 -17.39 3.16
N CYS A 73 9.33 -17.84 2.03
CA CYS A 73 8.03 -18.50 1.95
C CYS A 73 8.23 -20.01 2.01
N VAL A 74 7.74 -20.65 3.08
CA VAL A 74 7.90 -22.10 3.28
C VAL A 74 7.14 -22.91 2.23
N ASP A 75 5.97 -22.42 1.80
CA ASP A 75 5.14 -23.12 0.81
C ASP A 75 5.76 -23.08 -0.59
N CYS A 76 6.52 -22.02 -0.90
CA CYS A 76 7.21 -21.85 -2.18
C CYS A 76 8.68 -22.33 -2.17
N ASP A 77 9.27 -22.52 -0.98
CA ASP A 77 10.70 -22.81 -0.77
C ASP A 77 11.64 -21.76 -1.40
N GLU A 78 11.23 -20.48 -1.38
CA GLU A 78 11.99 -19.37 -1.95
C GLU A 78 11.85 -18.06 -1.15
N ASP A 79 12.80 -17.14 -1.36
CA ASP A 79 12.74 -15.78 -0.81
C ASP A 79 11.83 -14.90 -1.67
N MET A 80 10.71 -14.48 -1.09
CA MET A 80 9.72 -13.61 -1.72
C MET A 80 10.02 -12.14 -1.40
N GLN A 81 9.91 -11.28 -2.42
CA GLN A 81 10.03 -9.84 -2.26
C GLN A 81 8.87 -9.28 -1.43
N ILE A 82 9.18 -8.46 -0.43
CA ILE A 82 8.16 -7.72 0.32
C ILE A 82 7.85 -6.39 -0.36
N PHE A 83 6.57 -6.12 -0.53
CA PHE A 83 6.02 -4.87 -1.03
C PHE A 83 5.22 -4.16 0.06
N TYR A 84 5.38 -2.84 0.09
CA TYR A 84 4.59 -1.93 0.91
C TYR A 84 3.72 -1.06 0.01
N SER A 85 2.43 -1.03 0.29
CA SER A 85 1.46 -0.26 -0.49
C SER A 85 0.52 0.53 0.40
N PHE A 86 -0.21 1.47 -0.19
CA PHE A 86 -1.25 2.24 0.49
C PHE A 86 -2.56 2.14 -0.28
N ILE A 87 -3.66 1.98 0.45
CA ILE A 87 -5.02 1.93 -0.10
C ILE A 87 -5.95 2.81 0.73
N VAL A 88 -6.81 3.53 0.02
CA VAL A 88 -7.78 4.43 0.64
C VAL A 88 -9.15 3.80 0.60
N LEU A 89 -9.90 3.93 1.71
CA LEU A 89 -11.29 3.51 1.80
C LEU A 89 -12.17 4.69 2.18
N CYS A 90 -13.35 4.75 1.58
CA CYS A 90 -14.45 5.63 1.97
C CYS A 90 -15.62 4.77 2.45
N ASN A 91 -15.99 4.88 3.73
CA ASN A 91 -17.04 4.06 4.34
C ASN A 91 -16.83 2.55 4.07
N GLU A 92 -15.60 2.06 4.31
CA GLU A 92 -15.18 0.65 4.15
C GLU A 92 -15.06 0.13 2.71
N GLU A 93 -15.45 0.93 1.72
CA GLU A 93 -15.29 0.64 0.30
C GLU A 93 -13.99 1.24 -0.24
N VAL A 94 -13.33 0.53 -1.16
CA VAL A 94 -12.08 1.00 -1.77
C VAL A 94 -12.33 2.23 -2.64
N TYR A 95 -11.52 3.26 -2.44
CA TYR A 95 -11.53 4.48 -3.24
C TYR A 95 -10.35 4.48 -4.22
N TYR A 96 -10.66 4.40 -5.52
CA TYR A 96 -9.65 4.22 -6.59
C TYR A 96 -9.25 5.50 -7.31
N ASP A 97 -9.97 6.62 -7.09
CA ASP A 97 -9.73 7.88 -7.80
C ASP A 97 -8.65 8.74 -7.09
N LEU A 98 -7.50 8.11 -6.83
CA LEU A 98 -6.38 8.76 -6.17
C LEU A 98 -5.48 9.47 -7.19
N PRO A 99 -5.02 10.70 -6.88
CA PRO A 99 -4.11 11.41 -7.77
C PRO A 99 -2.75 10.73 -7.83
N ILE A 100 -2.10 10.86 -8.98
CA ILE A 100 -0.69 10.50 -9.13
C ILE A 100 0.14 11.53 -8.35
N ILE A 101 1.02 11.03 -7.49
CA ILE A 101 1.99 11.84 -6.76
C ILE A 101 3.35 11.61 -7.42
N ASP A 102 3.89 12.64 -8.07
CA ASP A 102 5.21 12.63 -8.71
C ASP A 102 6.33 13.10 -7.77
#